data_AF-A0A8T4XU91-F1
#
_entry.id   AF-A0A8T4XU91-F1
#
_cell.length_a   1.000
_cell.length_b   1.000
_cell.length_c   1.000
_cell.angle_alpha   90.00
_cell.angle_beta   90.00
_cell.angle_gamma   90.00
#
_symmetry.space_group_name_H-M   'P 1'
#
loop_
_entity.id
_entity.type
_entity.pdbx_description
1 polymer ?
#
loop_
_entity_poly.entity_id
_entity_poly.type
_entity_poly.pdbx_seq_one_letter_code
_entity_poly.pdbx_strand_id
1 'polypeptide(L)'
;MKIKVAGIVILTATITFRAFYVWYFKHHGTTQTEREDFENGLGSGVVDAEVPFDPNTGGFVEWNITRSTDVASSGRYSLKFFIDARQDDGTIWIERKIAVRKGVQIQVSLSFDFYSDHESLANTRAVICAYVGFQRPRTEEHFIVIGIANEVEGCKKFNYTIA
;
A
#
# COMPACT_ATOMS: atom_id res chain seq x y z
N MET A 1 -30.88 14.10 53.37
CA MET A 1 -31.35 13.24 52.25
C MET A 1 -30.87 13.71 50.85
N LYS A 2 -29.71 14.36 50.71
CA LYS A 2 -29.21 14.88 49.40
C LYS A 2 -28.07 14.05 48.77
N ILE A 3 -27.33 13.30 49.59
CA ILE A 3 -26.13 12.57 49.18
C ILE A 3 -26.46 11.33 48.31
N LYS A 4 -27.59 10.65 48.55
CA LYS A 4 -27.99 9.46 47.78
C LYS A 4 -28.41 9.79 46.34
N VAL A 5 -29.01 10.96 46.12
CA VAL A 5 -29.47 11.39 44.79
C VAL A 5 -28.29 11.80 43.90
N ALA A 6 -27.30 12.51 44.46
CA ALA A 6 -26.10 12.89 43.73
C ALA A 6 -25.27 11.67 43.27
N GLY A 7 -25.15 10.65 44.13
CA GLY A 7 -24.45 9.40 43.77
C GLY A 7 -25.11 8.65 42.60
N ILE A 8 -26.44 8.60 42.54
CA ILE A 8 -27.20 7.92 41.47
C ILE A 8 -27.07 8.67 40.13
N VAL A 9 -27.08 10.01 40.16
CA VAL A 9 -26.93 10.84 38.96
C VAL A 9 -25.53 10.70 38.35
N ILE A 10 -24.48 10.64 39.18
CA ILE A 10 -23.09 10.44 38.71
C ILE A 10 -22.91 9.05 38.08
N LEU A 11 -23.53 8.02 38.67
CA LEU A 11 -23.41 6.63 38.19
C LEU A 11 -24.17 6.40 36.87
N THR A 12 -25.31 7.05 36.68
CA THR A 12 -26.08 6.98 35.43
C THR A 12 -25.38 7.76 34.31
N ALA A 13 -24.85 8.95 34.58
CA ALA A 13 -24.10 9.75 33.61
C ALA A 13 -22.81 9.03 33.12
N THR A 14 -22.13 8.29 34.00
CA THR A 14 -20.93 7.52 33.62
C THR A 14 -21.26 6.30 32.76
N ILE A 15 -22.38 5.62 33.02
CA ILE A 15 -22.85 4.50 32.20
C ILE A 15 -23.28 4.98 30.81
N THR A 16 -24.05 6.06 30.71
CA THR A 16 -24.50 6.61 29.41
C THR A 16 -23.33 7.14 28.61
N PHE A 17 -22.37 7.82 29.25
CA PHE A 17 -21.14 8.26 28.58
C PHE A 17 -20.32 7.10 28.06
N ARG A 18 -20.15 6.00 28.83
CA ARG A 18 -19.46 4.79 28.34
C ARG A 18 -20.20 4.11 27.19
N ALA A 19 -21.51 3.99 27.29
CA ALA A 19 -22.33 3.40 26.22
C ALA A 19 -22.25 4.25 24.93
N PHE A 20 -22.34 5.58 25.07
CA PHE A 20 -22.17 6.52 23.96
C PHE A 20 -20.77 6.47 23.39
N TYR A 21 -19.72 6.41 24.22
CA TYR A 21 -18.34 6.32 23.76
C TYR A 21 -18.08 5.02 22.99
N VAL A 22 -18.54 3.88 23.49
CA VAL A 22 -18.43 2.59 22.78
C VAL A 22 -19.24 2.61 21.49
N TRP A 23 -20.45 3.15 21.50
CA TRP A 23 -21.28 3.31 20.31
C TRP A 23 -20.63 4.24 19.26
N TYR A 24 -20.07 5.36 19.72
CA TYR A 24 -19.40 6.37 18.90
C TYR A 24 -18.17 5.77 18.23
N PHE A 25 -17.25 5.13 18.95
CA PHE A 25 -16.07 4.49 18.35
C PHE A 25 -16.41 3.25 17.52
N LYS A 26 -17.54 2.59 17.79
CA LYS A 26 -18.04 1.50 16.95
C LYS A 26 -18.58 1.99 15.61
N HIS A 27 -19.11 3.22 15.54
CA HIS A 27 -19.71 3.78 14.33
C HIS A 27 -18.84 4.78 13.59
N HIS A 28 -17.96 5.50 14.27
CA HIS A 28 -16.97 6.36 13.66
C HIS A 28 -15.70 5.54 13.42
N GLY A 29 -15.45 5.25 12.14
CA GLY A 29 -14.41 4.34 11.67
C GLY A 29 -13.04 4.64 12.27
N THR A 30 -12.38 3.59 12.76
CA THR A 30 -10.99 3.67 13.19
C THR A 30 -10.10 3.54 11.96
N THR A 31 -9.18 4.49 11.75
CA THR A 31 -8.13 4.35 10.73
C THR A 31 -7.24 3.17 11.11
N GLN A 32 -7.16 2.18 10.22
CA GLN A 32 -6.20 1.10 10.33
C GLN A 32 -5.02 1.42 9.41
N THR A 33 -3.81 1.45 9.98
CA THR A 33 -2.59 1.69 9.22
C THR A 33 -1.76 0.42 9.25
N GLU A 34 -1.61 -0.19 8.08
CA GLU A 34 -0.66 -1.28 7.85
C GLU A 34 0.64 -0.69 7.33
N ARG A 35 1.78 -1.07 7.93
CA ARG A 35 3.12 -0.63 7.49
C ARG A 35 3.95 -1.86 7.17
N GLU A 36 4.73 -1.76 6.09
CA GLU A 36 5.79 -2.70 5.77
C GLU A 36 7.10 -1.93 5.62
N ASP A 37 8.14 -2.38 6.32
CA ASP A 37 9.49 -1.81 6.28
C ASP A 37 10.52 -2.78 5.68
N PHE A 38 10.11 -4.00 5.37
CA PHE A 38 10.90 -5.07 4.77
C PHE A 38 12.06 -5.60 5.63
N GLU A 39 12.20 -5.15 6.88
CA GLU A 39 13.28 -5.57 7.77
C GLU A 39 13.21 -7.08 8.08
N ASN A 40 12.00 -7.64 8.02
CA ASN A 40 11.71 -9.05 8.30
C ASN A 40 11.24 -9.82 7.05
N GLY A 41 11.66 -9.40 5.84
CA GLY A 41 11.25 -10.05 4.58
C GLY A 41 10.08 -9.35 3.92
N LEU A 42 9.21 -10.09 3.22
CA LEU A 42 8.03 -9.52 2.56
C LEU A 42 6.80 -9.43 3.48
N GLY A 43 6.88 -9.98 4.69
CA GLY A 43 5.73 -10.14 5.57
C GLY A 43 4.64 -10.99 4.90
N SER A 44 3.45 -10.40 4.73
CA SER A 44 2.32 -10.99 3.98
C SER A 44 2.29 -10.60 2.49
N GLY A 45 3.32 -9.91 2.01
CA GLY A 45 3.46 -9.47 0.63
C GLY A 45 3.68 -10.64 -0.31
N VAL A 46 2.94 -10.67 -1.42
CA VAL A 46 3.12 -11.64 -2.50
C VAL A 46 3.60 -10.90 -3.74
N VAL A 47 4.61 -11.44 -4.41
CA VAL A 47 5.15 -10.90 -5.66
C VAL A 47 4.42 -11.56 -6.82
N ASP A 48 3.99 -10.76 -7.81
CA ASP A 48 3.32 -11.23 -9.01
C ASP A 48 3.65 -10.28 -10.19
N ALA A 49 3.31 -10.70 -11.41
CA ALA A 49 3.68 -9.98 -12.63
C ALA A 49 2.79 -10.33 -13.84
N GLU A 50 2.70 -9.38 -14.77
CA GLU A 50 2.32 -9.61 -16.16
C GLU A 50 3.45 -9.07 -17.03
N VAL A 51 4.16 -9.97 -17.70
CA VAL A 51 5.34 -9.61 -18.50
C VAL A 51 5.24 -10.22 -19.90
N PRO A 52 5.75 -9.53 -20.93
CA PRO A 52 5.66 -10.01 -22.30
C PRO A 52 6.54 -11.22 -22.56
N PHE A 53 6.17 -11.99 -23.59
CA PHE A 53 6.99 -13.06 -24.12
C PHE A 53 8.17 -12.51 -24.92
N ASP A 54 9.37 -13.03 -24.67
CA ASP A 54 10.58 -12.74 -25.42
C ASP A 54 10.86 -13.83 -26.47
N PRO A 55 10.63 -13.54 -27.77
CA PRO A 55 10.87 -14.49 -28.84
C PRO A 55 12.35 -14.88 -29.00
N ASN A 56 13.29 -14.08 -28.48
CA ASN A 56 14.72 -14.37 -28.61
C ASN A 56 15.19 -15.45 -27.62
N THR A 57 14.54 -15.57 -26.47
CA THR A 57 14.86 -16.56 -25.44
C THR A 57 13.87 -17.72 -25.39
N GLY A 58 12.69 -17.56 -26.01
CA GLY A 58 11.62 -18.57 -25.98
C GLY A 58 10.87 -18.64 -24.64
N GLY A 59 11.01 -17.61 -23.81
CA GLY A 59 10.36 -17.47 -22.50
C GLY A 59 9.81 -16.07 -22.29
N PHE A 60 9.35 -15.76 -21.08
CA PHE A 60 8.98 -14.38 -20.71
C PHE A 60 10.24 -13.54 -20.46
N VAL A 61 10.13 -12.21 -20.62
CA VAL A 61 11.24 -11.30 -20.25
C VAL A 61 11.64 -11.50 -18.79
N GLU A 62 12.92 -11.31 -18.50
CA GLU A 62 13.44 -11.50 -17.15
C GLU A 62 12.89 -10.41 -16.20
N TRP A 63 12.47 -10.81 -15.02
CA TRP A 63 12.04 -9.88 -13.99
C TRP A 63 12.26 -10.46 -12.59
N ASN A 64 12.42 -9.58 -11.60
CA ASN A 64 12.43 -9.97 -10.20
C ASN A 64 12.04 -8.79 -9.28
N ILE A 65 11.53 -9.15 -8.10
CA ILE A 65 11.40 -8.24 -6.96
C ILE A 65 12.15 -8.89 -5.81
N THR A 66 13.21 -8.24 -5.35
CA THR A 66 14.11 -8.80 -4.34
C THR A 66 14.33 -7.83 -3.20
N ARG A 67 14.56 -8.36 -1.99
CA ARG A 67 14.96 -7.53 -0.86
C ARG A 67 16.42 -7.10 -1.05
N SER A 68 16.69 -5.80 -0.93
CA SER A 68 18.04 -5.24 -1.08
C SER A 68 18.44 -4.41 0.14
N THR A 69 19.75 -4.24 0.32
CA THR A 69 20.37 -3.30 1.27
C THR A 69 21.08 -2.14 0.58
N ASP A 70 20.94 -1.99 -0.75
CA ASP A 70 21.68 -0.99 -1.51
C ASP A 70 21.20 0.43 -1.19
N VAL A 71 19.88 0.62 -1.17
CA VAL A 71 19.21 1.88 -0.83
C VAL A 71 17.94 1.59 -0.06
N ALA A 72 17.68 2.31 1.04
CA ALA A 72 16.44 2.22 1.79
C ALA A 72 16.03 3.62 2.30
N SER A 73 14.74 3.96 2.21
CA SER A 73 14.22 5.22 2.76
C SER A 73 14.13 5.19 4.29
N SER A 74 14.01 3.99 4.87
CA SER A 74 14.04 3.74 6.31
C SER A 74 14.62 2.37 6.59
N GLY A 75 15.28 2.19 7.73
CA GLY A 75 15.84 0.88 8.11
C GLY A 75 17.06 0.50 7.27
N ARG A 76 17.25 -0.79 7.08
CA ARG A 76 18.35 -1.39 6.31
C ARG A 76 17.90 -1.99 4.99
N TYR A 77 16.65 -2.44 4.91
CA TYR A 77 16.15 -3.17 3.76
C TYR A 77 15.10 -2.38 2.98
N SER A 78 15.04 -2.67 1.68
CA SER A 78 14.00 -2.20 0.77
C SER A 78 13.71 -3.28 -0.28
N LEU A 79 12.80 -2.99 -1.19
CA LEU A 79 12.59 -3.81 -2.38
C LEU A 79 13.27 -3.18 -3.59
N LYS A 80 14.03 -4.00 -4.32
CA LYS A 80 14.56 -3.69 -5.64
C LYS A 80 13.67 -4.36 -6.68
N PHE A 81 13.23 -3.57 -7.65
CA PHE A 81 12.42 -4.01 -8.77
C PHE A 81 13.31 -4.07 -10.01
N PHE A 82 13.25 -5.19 -10.73
CA PHE A 82 13.94 -5.39 -11.99
C PHE A 82 12.97 -5.98 -12.99
N ILE A 83 12.89 -5.35 -14.16
CA ILE A 83 12.22 -5.90 -15.33
C ILE A 83 13.08 -5.59 -16.55
N ASP A 84 13.24 -6.59 -17.41
CA ASP A 84 13.97 -6.48 -18.64
C ASP A 84 13.08 -5.89 -19.74
N ALA A 85 13.33 -4.62 -20.06
CA ALA A 85 12.57 -3.85 -21.04
C ALA A 85 12.98 -4.11 -22.50
N ARG A 86 13.45 -5.34 -22.82
CA ARG A 86 13.82 -5.74 -24.18
C ARG A 86 12.62 -5.96 -25.11
N GLN A 87 11.45 -6.27 -24.55
CA GLN A 87 10.18 -6.44 -25.27
C GLN A 87 9.20 -5.32 -24.88
N ASP A 88 7.90 -5.59 -24.99
CA ASP A 88 6.81 -4.68 -24.61
C ASP A 88 6.92 -4.15 -23.17
N ASP A 89 6.09 -3.17 -22.82
CA ASP A 89 5.91 -2.83 -21.41
C ASP A 89 5.33 -4.02 -20.63
N GLY A 90 5.88 -4.21 -19.44
CA GLY A 90 5.46 -5.26 -18.53
C GLY A 90 5.34 -4.68 -17.14
N THR A 91 4.49 -5.28 -16.32
CA THR A 91 4.12 -4.78 -15.01
C THR A 91 4.47 -5.83 -13.96
N ILE A 92 5.26 -5.43 -12.95
CA ILE A 92 5.64 -6.26 -11.81
C ILE A 92 5.19 -5.57 -10.52
N TRP A 93 4.69 -6.33 -9.55
CA TRP A 93 4.12 -5.74 -8.35
C TRP A 93 4.27 -6.61 -7.10
N ILE A 94 4.01 -5.97 -5.95
CA ILE A 94 3.79 -6.63 -4.68
C ILE A 94 2.35 -6.38 -4.23
N GLU A 95 1.63 -7.44 -3.88
CA GLU A 95 0.27 -7.38 -3.37
C GLU A 95 0.22 -7.67 -1.87
N ARG A 96 -0.70 -6.99 -1.17
CA ARG A 96 -1.00 -7.25 0.24
C ARG A 96 -2.50 -7.28 0.46
N LYS A 97 -2.96 -8.27 1.21
CA LYS A 97 -4.36 -8.37 1.63
C LYS A 97 -4.58 -7.56 2.90
N ILE A 98 -5.60 -6.71 2.89
CA ILE A 98 -6.08 -5.99 4.06
C ILE A 98 -7.45 -6.55 4.49
N ALA A 99 -7.64 -6.78 5.78
CA ALA A 99 -8.89 -7.30 6.31
C ALA A 99 -9.90 -6.16 6.48
N VAL A 100 -11.02 -6.23 5.76
CA VAL A 100 -12.06 -5.20 5.80
C VAL A 100 -13.35 -5.78 6.36
N ARG A 101 -14.08 -4.98 7.15
CA ARG A 101 -15.40 -5.39 7.64
C ARG A 101 -16.38 -5.45 6.46
N LYS A 102 -17.27 -6.43 6.44
CA LYS A 102 -18.31 -6.52 5.42
C LYS A 102 -19.33 -5.39 5.61
N GLY A 103 -19.82 -4.83 4.50
CA GLY A 103 -20.92 -3.85 4.49
C GLY A 103 -20.57 -2.46 4.99
N VAL A 104 -19.28 -2.13 5.14
CA VAL A 104 -18.82 -0.76 5.41
C VAL A 104 -18.18 -0.18 4.18
N GLN A 105 -18.44 1.10 3.93
CA GLN A 105 -17.63 1.88 3.01
C GLN A 105 -16.32 2.23 3.71
N ILE A 106 -15.21 2.05 3.00
CA ILE A 106 -13.87 2.36 3.51
C ILE A 106 -13.15 3.20 2.48
N GLN A 107 -12.32 4.11 2.98
CA GLN A 107 -11.31 4.78 2.19
C GLN A 107 -9.98 4.07 2.41
N VAL A 108 -9.29 3.74 1.34
CA VAL A 108 -7.96 3.14 1.37
C VAL A 108 -6.96 4.14 0.84
N SER A 109 -5.89 4.36 1.60
CA SER A 109 -4.76 5.19 1.20
C SER A 109 -3.49 4.34 1.20
N LEU A 110 -2.88 4.22 0.04
CA LEU A 110 -1.58 3.61 -0.19
C LEU A 110 -0.53 4.71 -0.26
N SER A 111 0.59 4.55 0.45
CA SER A 111 1.73 5.45 0.33
C SER A 111 3.04 4.69 0.50
N PHE A 112 4.04 5.03 -0.31
CA PHE A 112 5.37 4.44 -0.24
C PHE A 112 6.41 5.41 -0.79
N ASP A 113 7.67 5.20 -0.42
CA ASP A 113 8.80 5.89 -1.03
C ASP A 113 9.39 5.01 -2.12
N PHE A 114 9.74 5.61 -3.25
CA PHE A 114 10.41 4.95 -4.37
C PHE A 114 11.69 5.70 -4.69
N TYR A 115 12.78 4.97 -4.90
CA TYR A 115 14.09 5.52 -5.21
C TYR A 115 14.43 5.33 -6.68
N SER A 116 14.97 6.37 -7.31
CA SER A 116 15.60 6.29 -8.63
C SER A 116 17.04 6.80 -8.58
N ASP A 117 17.97 6.06 -9.19
CA ASP A 117 19.39 6.44 -9.30
C ASP A 117 19.58 7.72 -10.11
N HIS A 118 18.68 7.99 -11.06
CA HIS A 118 18.79 9.12 -11.98
C HIS A 118 17.42 9.72 -12.27
N GLU A 119 17.38 11.05 -12.35
CA GLU A 119 16.26 11.78 -12.94
C GLU A 119 16.33 11.72 -14.47
N SER A 120 15.18 11.60 -15.14
CA SER A 120 15.08 11.95 -16.56
C SER A 120 13.72 12.52 -16.92
N LEU A 121 13.71 13.78 -17.36
CA LEU A 121 12.52 14.47 -17.86
C LEU A 121 12.21 14.16 -19.32
N ALA A 122 13.21 13.67 -20.07
CA ALA A 122 13.08 13.39 -21.50
C ALA A 122 12.73 11.92 -21.78
N ASN A 123 13.18 10.99 -20.93
CA ASN A 123 13.00 9.56 -21.14
C ASN A 123 12.41 8.89 -19.89
N THR A 124 11.14 8.53 -19.96
CA THR A 124 10.49 7.70 -18.93
C THR A 124 11.04 6.28 -19.00
N ARG A 125 11.66 5.81 -17.92
CA ARG A 125 12.17 4.42 -17.84
C ARG A 125 11.10 3.44 -17.37
N ALA A 126 10.28 3.88 -16.42
CA ALA A 126 9.17 3.13 -15.89
C ALA A 126 8.13 4.09 -15.32
N VAL A 127 6.89 3.62 -15.24
CA VAL A 127 5.81 4.30 -14.53
C VAL A 127 5.56 3.61 -13.20
N ILE A 128 5.13 4.38 -12.21
CA ILE A 128 4.67 3.86 -10.92
C ILE A 128 3.17 3.68 -11.00
N CYS A 129 2.70 2.47 -10.73
CA CYS A 129 1.31 2.11 -10.82
C CYS A 129 0.76 1.62 -9.47
N ALA A 130 -0.54 1.78 -9.26
CA ALA A 130 -1.21 1.30 -8.05
C ALA A 130 -2.56 0.65 -8.36
N TYR A 131 -2.94 -0.29 -7.50
CA TYR A 131 -4.23 -0.96 -7.55
C TYR A 131 -4.77 -1.19 -6.13
N VAL A 132 -6.06 -0.92 -5.95
CA VAL A 132 -6.81 -1.25 -4.75
C VAL A 132 -8.15 -1.82 -5.18
N GLY A 133 -8.45 -3.06 -4.79
CA GLY A 133 -9.70 -3.71 -5.16
C GLY A 133 -10.01 -4.95 -4.32
N PHE A 134 -11.19 -5.51 -4.54
CA PHE A 134 -11.65 -6.72 -3.84
C PHE A 134 -11.05 -8.01 -4.40
N GLN A 135 -10.50 -7.96 -5.60
CA GLN A 135 -9.87 -9.09 -6.28
C GLN A 135 -8.37 -8.84 -6.34
N ARG A 136 -7.58 -9.89 -6.53
CA ARG A 136 -6.15 -9.71 -6.82
C ARG A 136 -5.98 -9.18 -8.25
N PRO A 137 -5.02 -8.26 -8.49
CA PRO A 137 -4.68 -7.87 -9.84
C PRO A 137 -4.06 -9.06 -10.59
N ARG A 138 -4.18 -9.07 -11.92
CA ARG A 138 -3.81 -10.19 -12.80
C ARG A 138 -3.20 -9.71 -14.08
N THR A 139 -3.70 -8.58 -14.55
CA THR A 139 -3.21 -7.88 -15.72
C THR A 139 -2.87 -6.44 -15.35
N GLU A 140 -2.02 -5.82 -16.16
CA GLU A 140 -1.63 -4.41 -16.14
C GLU A 140 -2.84 -3.49 -16.20
N GLU A 141 -3.89 -3.86 -16.94
CA GLU A 141 -5.13 -3.10 -17.08
C GLU A 141 -5.85 -2.82 -15.75
N HIS A 142 -5.57 -3.59 -14.70
CA HIS A 142 -6.11 -3.31 -13.37
C HIS A 142 -5.44 -2.11 -12.69
N PHE A 143 -4.20 -1.80 -13.06
CA PHE A 143 -3.43 -0.77 -12.41
C PHE A 143 -3.71 0.60 -13.02
N ILE A 144 -3.59 1.62 -12.18
CA ILE A 144 -3.58 3.00 -12.64
C ILE A 144 -2.18 3.58 -12.49
N VAL A 145 -1.76 4.40 -13.45
CA VAL A 145 -0.50 5.15 -13.36
C VAL A 145 -0.66 6.29 -12.35
N ILE A 146 0.22 6.35 -11.35
CA ILE A 146 0.25 7.38 -10.30
C ILE A 146 1.48 8.28 -10.37
N GLY A 147 2.41 8.00 -11.28
CA GLY A 147 3.51 8.90 -11.64
C GLY A 147 4.65 8.20 -12.37
N ILE A 148 5.78 8.89 -12.50
CA ILE A 148 6.96 8.39 -13.24
C ILE A 148 8.03 7.97 -12.23
N ALA A 149 8.65 6.80 -12.45
CA ALA A 149 9.63 6.22 -11.52
C ALA A 149 10.89 7.09 -11.40
N ASN A 150 11.38 7.61 -12.53
CA ASN A 150 12.60 8.38 -12.65
C ASN A 150 12.34 9.90 -12.79
N GLU A 151 11.28 10.38 -12.16
CA GLU A 151 10.91 11.81 -12.17
C GLU A 151 11.85 12.68 -11.34
N VAL A 152 12.48 12.11 -10.30
CA VAL A 152 13.50 12.78 -9.48
C VAL A 152 14.63 11.80 -9.21
N GLU A 153 15.83 12.32 -9.00
CA GLU A 153 16.94 11.56 -8.43
C GLU A 153 16.75 11.42 -6.92
N GLY A 154 16.94 10.22 -6.39
CA GLY A 154 16.72 9.93 -4.98
C GLY A 154 15.31 9.42 -4.67
N CYS A 155 14.91 9.56 -3.41
CA CYS A 155 13.62 9.05 -2.92
C CYS A 155 12.48 10.05 -3.18
N LYS A 156 11.40 9.58 -3.80
CA LYS A 156 10.13 10.29 -3.95
C LYS A 156 9.01 9.51 -3.28
N LYS A 157 8.15 10.23 -2.56
CA LYS A 157 6.94 9.65 -1.97
C LYS A 157 5.79 9.64 -2.97
N PHE A 158 5.17 8.48 -3.13
CA PHE A 158 3.95 8.27 -3.91
C PHE A 158 2.77 8.05 -2.96
N ASN A 159 1.59 8.56 -3.36
CA ASN A 159 0.35 8.37 -2.62
C ASN A 159 -0.79 8.06 -3.60
N TYR A 160 -1.64 7.11 -3.24
CA TYR A 160 -2.85 6.75 -3.98
C TYR A 160 -4.01 6.53 -3.00
N THR A 161 -5.15 7.14 -3.26
CA THR A 161 -6.32 7.08 -2.37
C THR A 161 -7.58 6.78 -3.18
N ILE A 162 -8.38 5.82 -2.68
CA ILE A 162 -9.68 5.45 -3.24
C ILE A 162 -10.72 5.32 -2.11
N ALA A 163 -11.99 5.62 -2.39
CA ALA A 163 -13.10 5.67 -1.43
C ALA A 163 -14.35 4.89 -1.90
#